data_AF-A0A2W4BEB0-F1
#
_entry.id   AF-A0A2W4BEB0-F1
#
_cell.length_a   1.000
_cell.length_b   1.000
_cell.length_c   1.000
_cell.angle_alpha   90.00
_cell.angle_beta   90.00
_cell.angle_gamma   90.00
#
_symmetry.space_group_name_H-M   'P 1'
#
loop_
_entity.id
_entity.type
_entity.pdbx_description
1 polymer ?
#
loop_
_entity_poly.entity_id
_entity_poly.type
_entity_poly.pdbx_seq_one_letter_code
_entity_poly.pdbx_strand_id
1 'polypeptide(L)'
;MSIQFQLDTGDRIYRNEDITAKLIKDCLDKVDKNEVEFLVLKPNRAIKDSLFIQIISHFVVEIRFENREKDFIHYSYITDNQEEVLNILIDYWKVNKIPDMKNWKDISDSFKLNFLSRLFNKLKGFNND
;
A
#
# COMPACT_ATOMS: atom_id res chain seq x y z
N MET A 1 5.00 4.78 -23.49
CA MET A 1 3.73 4.57 -22.76
C MET A 1 3.83 5.23 -21.40
N SER A 2 2.79 5.94 -20.97
CA SER A 2 2.67 6.51 -19.60
C SER A 2 2.34 5.41 -18.58
N ILE A 3 2.69 5.62 -17.31
CA ILE A 3 2.21 4.74 -16.22
C ILE A 3 0.72 5.01 -16.03
N GLN A 4 -0.06 3.94 -15.86
CA GLN A 4 -1.47 4.03 -15.48
C GLN A 4 -1.64 3.50 -14.06
N PHE A 5 -2.60 4.04 -13.33
CA PHE A 5 -2.86 3.65 -11.95
C PHE A 5 -4.26 3.08 -11.75
N GLN A 6 -4.37 2.28 -10.70
CA GLN A 6 -5.62 1.88 -10.07
C GLN A 6 -5.59 2.38 -8.61
N LEU A 7 -6.69 2.95 -8.14
CA LEU A 7 -6.91 3.29 -6.74
C LEU A 7 -7.94 2.33 -6.16
N ASP A 8 -7.59 1.61 -5.12
CA ASP A 8 -8.46 0.64 -4.46
C ASP A 8 -8.68 1.05 -2.99
N THR A 9 -9.95 1.20 -2.60
CA THR A 9 -10.37 1.56 -1.23
C THR A 9 -10.99 0.37 -0.49
N GLY A 10 -10.93 -0.84 -1.06
CA GLY A 10 -11.56 -2.06 -0.55
C GLY A 10 -13.04 -2.18 -0.92
N ASP A 11 -13.79 -1.07 -0.88
CA ASP A 11 -15.18 -0.98 -1.33
C ASP A 11 -15.32 -0.67 -2.83
N ARG A 12 -14.34 0.06 -3.38
CA ARG A 12 -14.35 0.51 -4.77
C ARG A 12 -12.96 0.53 -5.38
N ILE A 13 -12.94 0.25 -6.67
CA ILE A 13 -11.76 0.37 -7.53
C ILE A 13 -12.01 1.49 -8.54
N TYR A 14 -11.12 2.48 -8.57
CA TYR A 14 -11.12 3.58 -9.54
C TYR A 14 -10.04 3.35 -10.60
N ARG A 15 -10.38 3.62 -11.86
CA ARG A 15 -9.47 3.51 -13.00
C ARG A 15 -8.64 4.78 -13.15
N ASN A 16 -7.57 4.69 -13.92
CA ASN A 16 -6.60 5.76 -14.10
C ASN A 16 -7.25 7.12 -14.45
N GLU A 17 -8.21 7.10 -15.37
CA GLU A 17 -8.96 8.27 -15.84
C GLU A 17 -9.83 8.94 -14.77
N ASP A 18 -10.23 8.20 -13.73
CA ASP A 18 -11.06 8.68 -12.63
C ASP A 18 -10.20 9.26 -11.48
N ILE A 19 -8.91 8.91 -11.43
CA ILE A 19 -8.02 9.33 -10.35
C ILE A 19 -7.70 10.81 -10.50
N THR A 20 -8.00 11.57 -9.45
CA THR A 20 -7.65 12.98 -9.32
C THR A 20 -7.01 13.24 -7.96
N ALA A 21 -6.26 14.34 -7.82
CA ALA A 21 -5.70 14.73 -6.52
C ALA A 21 -6.80 14.93 -5.46
N LYS A 22 -7.96 15.45 -5.88
CA LYS A 22 -9.14 15.58 -5.01
C LYS A 22 -9.65 14.21 -4.56
N LEU A 23 -9.80 13.25 -5.48
CA LEU A 23 -10.23 11.90 -5.13
C LEU A 23 -9.28 11.24 -4.12
N ILE A 24 -7.96 11.34 -4.35
CA ILE A 24 -6.96 10.79 -3.43
C ILE A 24 -7.11 11.41 -2.03
N LYS A 25 -7.29 12.73 -1.95
CA LYS A 25 -7.54 13.42 -0.68
C LYS A 25 -8.85 12.95 -0.03
N ASP A 26 -9.94 12.89 -0.79
CA ASP A 26 -11.25 12.46 -0.28
C ASP A 26 -11.18 11.01 0.26
N CYS A 27 -10.43 10.13 -0.39
CA CYS A 27 -10.19 8.76 0.09
C CYS A 27 -9.30 8.72 1.35
N LEU A 28 -8.26 9.56 1.41
CA LEU A 28 -7.41 9.66 2.61
C LEU A 28 -8.20 10.18 3.82
N ASP A 29 -9.08 11.17 3.61
CA ASP A 29 -9.99 11.69 4.64
C ASP A 29 -10.94 10.59 5.17
N LYS A 30 -11.33 9.62 4.33
CA LYS A 30 -12.12 8.46 4.74
C LYS A 30 -11.32 7.45 5.57
N VAL A 31 -10.06 7.20 5.21
CA VAL A 31 -9.16 6.34 6.01
C VAL A 31 -8.97 6.93 7.40
N ASP A 32 -8.73 8.24 7.49
CA ASP A 32 -8.55 8.96 8.76
C ASP A 32 -9.78 8.84 9.68
N LYS A 33 -10.98 8.93 9.09
CA LYS A 33 -12.25 8.76 9.81
C LYS A 33 -12.62 7.30 10.07
N ASN A 34 -11.77 6.34 9.71
CA ASN A 34 -12.04 4.90 9.77
C ASN A 34 -13.31 4.49 9.00
N GLU A 35 -13.69 5.23 7.95
CA GLU A 35 -14.80 4.88 7.06
C GLU A 35 -14.40 3.79 6.04
N VAL A 36 -13.09 3.68 5.75
CA VAL A 36 -12.49 2.61 4.95
C VAL A 36 -11.22 2.10 5.64
N GLU A 37 -10.92 0.81 5.50
CA GLU A 37 -9.78 0.18 6.19
C GLU A 37 -8.42 0.58 5.59
N PHE A 38 -8.39 0.81 4.28
CA PHE A 38 -7.17 1.10 3.54
C PHE A 38 -7.40 1.88 2.26
N LEU A 39 -6.29 2.37 1.70
CA LEU A 39 -6.19 2.97 0.38
C LEU A 39 -4.97 2.37 -0.32
N VAL A 40 -5.09 1.84 -1.53
CA VAL A 40 -3.97 1.31 -2.33
C VAL A 40 -3.89 2.04 -3.66
N LEU A 41 -2.72 2.63 -3.96
CA LEU A 41 -2.35 3.13 -5.27
C LEU A 41 -1.42 2.14 -5.96
N LYS A 42 -1.91 1.51 -7.03
CA LYS A 42 -1.17 0.49 -7.78
C LYS A 42 -0.91 0.95 -9.22
N PRO A 43 0.34 1.15 -9.62
CA PRO A 43 0.67 1.37 -11.02
C PRO A 43 0.58 0.05 -11.83
N ASN A 44 0.34 0.16 -13.13
CA ASN A 44 0.32 -0.98 -14.04
C ASN A 44 1.72 -1.57 -14.32
N ARG A 45 2.78 -0.85 -13.95
CA ARG A 45 4.19 -1.26 -14.00
C ARG A 45 4.94 -0.64 -12.82
N ALA A 46 5.98 -1.31 -12.35
CA ALA A 46 6.70 -0.86 -11.17
C ALA A 46 7.34 0.54 -11.35
N ILE A 47 7.35 1.33 -10.27
CA ILE A 47 7.98 2.66 -10.19
C ILE A 47 9.25 2.53 -9.38
N LYS A 48 10.41 2.51 -10.03
CA LYS A 48 11.70 2.24 -9.36
C LYS A 48 11.58 0.98 -8.48
N ASP A 49 11.11 -0.10 -9.10
CA ASP A 49 10.81 -1.40 -8.48
C ASP A 49 9.66 -1.41 -7.46
N SER A 50 9.02 -0.27 -7.16
CA SER A 50 7.83 -0.22 -6.31
C SER A 50 6.59 -0.76 -7.03
N LEU A 51 5.93 -1.73 -6.41
CA LEU A 51 4.74 -2.41 -6.91
C LEU A 51 3.42 -1.69 -6.59
N PHE A 52 3.35 -1.04 -5.43
CA PHE A 52 2.23 -0.21 -4.98
C PHE A 52 2.65 0.56 -3.72
N ILE A 53 1.87 1.60 -3.40
CA ILE A 53 1.87 2.25 -2.10
C ILE A 53 0.46 2.15 -1.49
N GLN A 54 0.38 1.97 -0.17
CA GLN A 54 -0.88 1.87 0.54
C GLN A 54 -0.88 2.67 1.83
N ILE A 55 -2.07 3.11 2.24
CA ILE A 55 -2.34 3.69 3.56
C ILE A 55 -3.25 2.73 4.30
N ILE A 56 -2.90 2.44 5.55
CA ILE A 56 -3.71 1.69 6.50
C ILE A 56 -4.06 2.66 7.65
N SER A 57 -5.13 2.38 8.39
CA SER A 57 -5.61 3.18 9.55
C SER A 57 -4.49 3.88 10.33
N HIS A 58 -4.74 5.11 10.79
CA HIS A 58 -3.77 5.94 11.53
C HIS A 58 -2.50 6.29 10.74
N PHE A 59 -2.63 6.57 9.44
CA PHE A 59 -1.55 7.05 8.58
C PHE A 59 -0.30 6.15 8.57
N VAL A 60 -0.50 4.85 8.69
CA VAL A 60 0.54 3.87 8.38
C VAL A 60 0.66 3.80 6.87
N VAL A 61 1.77 4.31 6.33
CA VAL A 61 2.10 4.26 4.91
C VAL A 61 2.97 3.02 4.68
N GLU A 62 2.57 2.15 3.76
CA GLU A 62 3.39 1.01 3.36
C GLU A 62 3.68 1.03 1.86
N ILE A 63 4.88 0.58 1.48
CA ILE A 63 5.31 0.51 0.08
C ILE A 63 6.03 -0.81 -0.15
N ARG A 64 5.62 -1.52 -1.20
CA ARG A 64 6.21 -2.81 -1.57
C ARG A 64 7.09 -2.66 -2.80
N PHE A 65 8.24 -3.31 -2.78
CA PHE A 65 9.19 -3.39 -3.90
C PHE A 65 9.34 -4.83 -4.39
N GLU A 66 9.58 -4.98 -5.69
CA GLU A 66 10.09 -6.23 -6.26
C GLU A 66 11.45 -6.58 -5.63
N ASN A 67 11.65 -7.85 -5.29
CA ASN A 67 12.96 -8.35 -4.89
C ASN A 67 13.21 -9.72 -5.49
N ARG A 68 14.28 -9.82 -6.30
CA ARG A 68 14.68 -11.06 -6.98
C ARG A 68 15.06 -12.19 -6.01
N GLU A 69 15.44 -11.87 -4.77
CA GLU A 69 15.91 -12.84 -3.77
C GLU A 69 14.85 -13.23 -2.73
N LYS A 70 13.91 -12.32 -2.41
CA LYS A 70 12.95 -12.49 -1.29
C LYS A 70 11.48 -12.43 -1.70
N ASP A 71 11.18 -12.60 -2.99
CA ASP A 71 9.91 -12.30 -3.68
C ASP A 71 9.55 -10.80 -3.66
N PHE A 72 9.56 -10.17 -2.49
CA PHE A 72 9.37 -8.73 -2.31
C PHE A 72 10.11 -8.19 -1.07
N ILE A 73 10.30 -6.86 -1.02
CA ILE A 73 10.60 -6.14 0.22
C ILE A 73 9.42 -5.23 0.53
N HIS A 74 9.00 -5.16 1.79
CA HIS A 74 7.90 -4.33 2.24
C HIS A 74 8.38 -3.39 3.34
N TYR A 75 8.19 -2.09 3.13
CA TYR A 75 8.51 -1.06 4.11
C TYR A 75 7.25 -0.42 4.66
N SER A 76 7.32 0.03 5.91
CA SER A 76 6.28 0.80 6.59
C SER A 76 6.87 2.06 7.20
N TYR A 77 6.10 3.15 7.12
CA TYR A 77 6.37 4.44 7.70
C TYR A 77 5.13 4.91 8.45
N ILE A 78 5.31 5.49 9.63
CA ILE A 78 4.22 5.94 10.49
C ILE A 78 4.43 7.43 10.72
N THR A 79 3.41 8.22 10.45
CA THR A 79 3.35 9.67 10.68
C THR A 79 1.95 10.04 11.16
N ASP A 80 1.79 11.15 11.86
CA ASP A 80 0.49 11.76 12.17
C ASP A 80 0.15 12.93 11.23
N ASN A 81 1.06 13.24 10.29
CA ASN A 81 0.92 14.34 9.36
C ASN A 81 0.17 13.92 8.09
N GLN A 82 -1.13 14.20 8.07
CA GLN A 82 -1.97 13.91 6.90
C GLN A 82 -1.51 14.60 5.61
N GLU A 83 -0.99 15.83 5.70
CA GLU A 83 -0.49 16.56 4.54
C GLU A 83 0.75 15.89 3.94
N GLU A 84 1.63 15.38 4.79
CA GLU A 84 2.79 14.56 4.36
C GLU A 84 2.33 13.31 3.61
N VAL A 85 1.36 12.58 4.16
CA VAL A 85 0.80 11.38 3.51
C VAL A 85 0.16 11.71 2.17
N LEU A 86 -0.62 12.79 2.10
CA LEU A 86 -1.22 13.25 0.85
C LEU A 86 -0.15 13.58 -0.19
N ASN A 87 0.90 14.30 0.19
CA ASN A 87 2.00 14.65 -0.70
C ASN A 87 2.74 13.40 -1.21
N ILE A 88 2.96 12.39 -0.36
CA ILE A 88 3.53 11.10 -0.78
C ILE A 88 2.66 10.44 -1.84
N LEU A 89 1.34 10.35 -1.63
CA LEU A 89 0.41 9.72 -2.58
C LEU A 89 0.36 10.47 -3.91
N ILE A 90 0.32 11.81 -3.87
CA ILE A 90 0.30 12.66 -5.07
C ILE A 90 1.63 12.57 -5.83
N ASP A 91 2.78 12.61 -5.15
CA ASP A 91 4.08 12.45 -5.79
C ASP A 91 4.20 11.07 -6.46
N TYR A 92 3.73 10.03 -5.77
CA TYR A 92 3.75 8.66 -6.30
C TYR A 92 2.89 8.53 -7.56
N TRP A 93 1.65 9.04 -7.54
CA TRP A 93 0.72 8.96 -8.66
C TRP A 93 1.08 9.89 -9.84
N LYS A 94 1.38 11.16 -9.56
CA LYS A 94 1.45 12.21 -10.59
C LYS A 94 2.84 12.34 -11.21
N VAL A 95 3.89 12.18 -10.40
CA VAL A 95 5.30 12.33 -10.83
C VAL A 95 6.09 11.04 -10.80
N ASN A 96 5.45 9.89 -10.48
CA ASN A 96 6.09 8.58 -10.43
C ASN A 96 7.33 8.57 -9.53
N LYS A 97 7.21 9.21 -8.37
CA LYS A 97 8.30 9.39 -7.42
C LYS A 97 8.03 8.58 -6.15
N ILE A 98 8.97 7.74 -5.78
CA ILE A 98 8.97 7.05 -4.48
C ILE A 98 9.41 8.03 -3.36
N PRO A 99 8.89 7.87 -2.13
CA PRO A 99 9.29 8.69 -0.99
C PRO A 99 10.77 8.48 -0.62
N ASP A 100 11.33 9.39 0.19
CA ASP A 100 12.62 9.15 0.85
C ASP A 100 12.45 8.02 1.87
N MET A 101 13.21 6.93 1.67
CA MET A 101 13.08 5.70 2.43
C MET A 101 13.92 5.70 3.72
N LYS A 102 14.68 6.76 4.02
CA LYS A 102 15.65 6.79 5.14
C LYS A 102 15.06 6.42 6.51
N ASN A 103 13.81 6.81 6.78
CA ASN A 103 13.14 6.58 8.06
C ASN A 103 12.09 5.45 8.02
N TRP A 104 12.06 4.67 6.94
CA TRP A 104 11.10 3.59 6.78
C TRP A 104 11.63 2.31 7.42
N LYS A 105 10.73 1.54 8.03
CA LYS A 105 11.04 0.25 8.65
C LYS A 105 10.78 -0.88 7.67
N ASP A 106 11.76 -1.76 7.48
CA ASP A 106 11.55 -3.04 6.76
C ASP A 106 10.68 -3.97 7.61
N ILE A 107 9.54 -4.38 7.06
CA ILE A 107 8.56 -5.28 7.67
C ILE A 107 8.33 -6.55 6.84
N SER A 108 9.25 -6.86 5.92
CA SER A 108 9.13 -8.00 4.99
C SER A 108 8.92 -9.33 5.71
N ASP A 109 9.59 -9.53 6.85
CA ASP A 109 9.52 -10.78 7.60
C ASP A 109 8.23 -10.90 8.45
N SER A 110 7.58 -9.79 8.80
CA SER A 110 6.29 -9.80 9.50
C SER A 110 5.18 -10.43 8.65
N PHE A 111 5.23 -10.24 7.32
CA PHE A 111 4.30 -10.89 6.39
C PHE A 111 4.54 -12.39 6.27
N LYS A 112 5.80 -12.84 6.29
CA LYS A 112 6.15 -14.27 6.24
C LYS A 112 5.61 -15.02 7.45
N LEU A 113 5.72 -14.43 8.65
CA LEU A 113 5.21 -15.03 9.87
C LEU A 113 3.68 -15.17 9.86
N ASN A 114 2.96 -14.15 9.38
CA ASN A 114 1.50 -14.18 9.26
C ASN A 114 1.00 -15.15 8.17
N PHE A 115 1.75 -15.32 7.08
CA PHE A 115 1.44 -16.33 6.06
C PHE A 115 1.66 -17.75 6.59
N LEU A 116 2.79 -18.01 7.24
CA LEU A 116 3.10 -19.32 7.83
C LEU A 116 2.08 -19.70 8.91
N SER A 117 1.74 -18.79 9.82
CA SER A 117 0.74 -19.05 10.86
C SER A 117 -0.64 -19.37 10.27
N ARG A 118 -1.07 -18.64 9.22
CA ARG A 118 -2.31 -18.94 8.48
C ARG A 118 -2.25 -20.31 7.79
N LEU A 119 -1.12 -20.68 7.18
CA LEU A 119 -0.95 -21.98 6.54
C LEU A 119 -0.99 -23.14 7.55
N PHE A 120 -0.29 -23.01 8.68
CA PHE A 120 -0.30 -24.02 9.75
C PHE A 120 -1.68 -24.19 10.39
N ASN A 121 -2.42 -23.09 10.60
CA ASN A 121 -3.79 -23.15 11.12
C ASN A 121 -4.74 -23.83 10.12
N LYS A 122 -4.57 -23.59 8.82
CA LYS A 122 -5.33 -24.27 7.77
C LYS A 122 -5.04 -25.78 7.74
N LEU A 123 -3.79 -26.19 7.92
CA LEU A 123 -3.40 -27.61 7.96
C LEU A 123 -3.89 -28.33 9.22
N LYS A 124 -3.91 -27.65 10.38
CA LYS A 124 -4.48 -28.22 11.63
C LYS A 124 -6.00 -28.36 11.59
N GLY A 125 -6.70 -27.53 10.80
CA GLY A 125 -8.15 -27.64 10.60
C GLY A 125 -8.60 -28.85 9.77
N PHE A 126 -7.68 -29.55 9.08
CA PHE A 126 -8.00 -30.77 8.30
C PHE A 126 -7.88 -32.08 9.09
N ASN A 127 -7.44 -32.05 10.34
CA ASN A 127 -7.20 -33.26 11.15
C ASN A 127 -8.25 -33.48 12.26
N ASN A 128 -9.38 -32.78 12.23
CA ASN A 128 -10.47 -32.91 13.21
C ASN A 128 -11.82 -33.26 12.55
N ASP A 129 -11.80 -34.10 11.51
CA ASP A 129 -12.98 -34.82 11.02
C ASP A 129 -12.70 -36.33 11.04
#